data_AF-A0A9E0TUF6-F1
#
_entry.id   AF-A0A9E0TUF6-F1
#
_cell.length_a   1.000
_cell.length_b   1.000
_cell.length_c   1.000
_cell.angle_alpha   90.00
_cell.angle_beta   90.00
_cell.angle_gamma   90.00
#
_symmetry.space_group_name_H-M   'P 1'
#
loop_
_entity.id
_entity.type
_entity.pdbx_description
1 polymer ?
#
loop_
_entity_poly.entity_id
_entity_poly.type
_entity_poly.pdbx_seq_one_letter_code
_entity_poly.pdbx_strand_id
1 'polypeptide(L)'
;MSQTIKEKERKSCASCVPCEEDSPMATWIVSNRKIILSVLIAIASIAYIYIWISSNKKTAEYLTIQTANTLAQEVQAGPSTDTEEEQEGALRKLQEICTAYPSLQNRYDGLIAQELILANRGSEIDPYAQRSVGQLQRIGLTNLAAYSEVSRLAGMNQPKEALEKANQLKETMSNQTTSQYLLRAFLLLHIATLEKATGEQNNFEQTLNELKGFLGITQPSNALNSQEKEYASLFLAHLQEKDASLLDYLSKTINTNS
;
A
#
# COMPACT_ATOMS: atom_id res chain seq x y z
N MET A 1 -92.41 -68.09 29.93
CA MET A 1 -92.19 -66.64 30.02
C MET A 1 -90.70 -66.45 30.28
N SER A 2 -89.93 -66.26 29.20
CA SER A 2 -89.30 -64.97 28.82
C SER A 2 -88.12 -64.64 29.71
N GLN A 3 -86.92 -64.31 29.23
CA GLN A 3 -86.21 -64.45 27.96
C GLN A 3 -84.74 -64.18 28.35
N THR A 4 -83.81 -64.92 27.77
CA THR A 4 -82.38 -64.93 28.11
C THR A 4 -81.65 -63.64 27.72
N ILE A 5 -80.83 -63.14 28.65
CA ILE A 5 -79.87 -62.06 28.46
C ILE A 5 -78.74 -62.58 27.56
N LYS A 6 -78.47 -61.90 26.43
CA LYS A 6 -77.23 -62.03 25.67
C LYS A 6 -76.58 -60.65 25.50
N GLU A 7 -75.47 -60.53 26.20
CA GLU A 7 -74.42 -59.54 26.11
C GLU A 7 -73.82 -59.51 24.69
N LYS A 8 -73.68 -58.31 24.11
CA LYS A 8 -72.99 -58.11 22.83
C LYS A 8 -72.11 -56.86 22.89
N GLU A 9 -70.85 -57.09 22.56
CA GLU A 9 -69.71 -56.19 22.66
C GLU A 9 -69.73 -54.98 21.71
N ARG A 10 -69.08 -53.91 22.20
CA ARG A 10 -68.20 -52.93 21.53
C ARG A 10 -68.68 -52.27 20.23
N LYS A 11 -68.65 -50.93 20.24
CA LYS A 11 -67.81 -50.13 19.34
C LYS A 11 -67.62 -48.70 19.89
N SER A 12 -66.37 -48.44 20.27
CA SER A 12 -65.79 -47.11 20.40
C SER A 12 -65.79 -46.44 19.03
N CYS A 13 -66.40 -45.26 18.93
CA CYS A 13 -66.18 -44.33 17.84
C CYS A 13 -65.89 -42.97 18.47
N ALA A 14 -64.65 -42.54 18.29
CA ALA A 14 -64.15 -41.21 18.59
C ALA A 14 -65.09 -40.15 17.99
N SER A 15 -65.55 -39.21 18.83
CA SER A 15 -66.18 -37.99 18.36
C SER A 15 -65.12 -37.14 17.69
N CYS A 16 -65.19 -37.06 16.37
CA CYS A 16 -64.44 -36.10 15.56
C CYS A 16 -64.72 -34.69 16.07
N VAL A 17 -63.67 -34.00 16.52
CA VAL A 17 -63.67 -32.53 16.55
C VAL A 17 -63.68 -32.08 15.09
N PRO A 18 -64.65 -31.26 14.64
CA PRO A 18 -64.54 -30.62 13.34
C PRO A 18 -63.40 -29.61 13.43
N CYS A 19 -62.26 -29.91 12.82
CA CYS A 19 -61.20 -28.94 12.57
C CYS A 19 -61.67 -28.01 11.46
N GLU A 20 -62.50 -27.04 11.80
CA GLU A 20 -62.75 -25.88 10.96
C GLU A 20 -61.69 -24.83 11.32
N GLU A 21 -60.72 -24.66 10.44
CA GLU A 21 -60.04 -23.38 10.22
C GLU A 21 -59.30 -23.48 8.89
N ASP A 22 -60.08 -23.48 7.80
CA ASP A 22 -59.58 -23.04 6.50
C ASP A 22 -59.20 -21.57 6.65
N SER A 23 -57.96 -21.32 7.11
CA SER A 23 -57.45 -19.97 7.25
C SER A 23 -57.67 -19.23 5.92
N PRO A 24 -58.30 -18.05 5.91
CA PRO A 24 -58.57 -17.30 4.68
C PRO A 24 -57.28 -16.99 3.91
N MET A 25 -56.13 -17.00 4.60
CA MET A 25 -54.80 -16.90 3.99
C MET A 25 -54.41 -18.17 3.22
N ALA A 26 -54.71 -19.36 3.74
CA ALA A 26 -54.40 -20.63 3.10
C ALA A 26 -55.22 -20.84 1.82
N THR A 27 -56.52 -20.56 1.86
CA THR A 27 -57.39 -20.64 0.67
C THR A 27 -56.98 -19.62 -0.39
N TRP A 28 -56.61 -18.40 0.01
CA TRP A 28 -56.09 -17.38 -0.90
C TRP A 28 -54.76 -17.79 -1.57
N ILE A 29 -53.81 -18.36 -0.81
CA ILE A 29 -52.54 -18.86 -1.35
C ILE A 29 -52.78 -19.97 -2.39
N VAL A 30 -53.69 -20.91 -2.10
CA VAL A 30 -54.01 -22.02 -3.01
C VAL A 30 -54.66 -21.51 -4.30
N SER A 31 -55.54 -20.51 -4.21
CA SER A 31 -56.17 -19.87 -5.38
C SER A 31 -55.17 -19.06 -6.21
N ASN A 32 -54.18 -18.43 -5.57
CA ASN A 32 -53.19 -17.57 -6.23
C ASN A 32 -51.84 -18.25 -6.48
N ARG A 33 -51.76 -19.59 -6.34
CA ARG A 33 -50.49 -20.35 -6.42
C ARG A 33 -49.65 -20.06 -7.65
N LYS A 34 -50.28 -19.81 -8.81
CA LYS A 34 -49.58 -19.47 -10.07
C LYS A 34 -48.92 -18.10 -9.99
N ILE A 35 -49.62 -17.11 -9.41
CA ILE A 35 -49.10 -15.75 -9.22
C ILE A 35 -47.94 -15.80 -8.23
N ILE A 36 -48.12 -16.47 -7.08
CA ILE A 36 -47.07 -16.63 -6.07
C ILE A 36 -45.83 -17.30 -6.66
N LEU A 37 -46.01 -18.39 -7.42
CA LEU A 37 -44.90 -19.08 -8.09
C LEU A 37 -44.19 -18.17 -9.10
N SER A 38 -44.95 -17.40 -9.90
CA SER A 38 -44.36 -16.45 -10.86
C SER A 38 -43.56 -15.33 -10.18
N VAL A 39 -44.04 -14.83 -9.05
CA VAL A 39 -43.34 -13.81 -8.25
C VAL A 39 -42.07 -14.39 -7.62
N LEU A 40 -42.13 -15.61 -7.07
CA LEU A 40 -40.95 -16.29 -6.51
C LEU A 40 -39.88 -16.56 -7.58
N ILE A 41 -40.29 -17.00 -8.77
CA ILE A 41 -39.38 -17.20 -9.91
C ILE A 41 -38.76 -15.85 -10.31
N ALA A 42 -39.54 -14.78 -10.42
CA ALA A 42 -39.03 -13.46 -10.76
C ALA A 42 -38.01 -12.95 -9.73
N ILE A 43 -38.28 -13.10 -8.43
CA ILE A 43 -37.35 -12.74 -7.35
C ILE A 43 -36.08 -13.58 -7.44
N ALA A 44 -36.20 -14.89 -7.64
CA ALA A 44 -35.06 -15.79 -7.79
C ALA A 44 -34.20 -15.43 -9.02
N SER A 45 -34.82 -15.08 -10.15
CA SER A 45 -34.11 -14.62 -11.35
C SER A 45 -33.37 -13.31 -11.11
N ILE A 46 -34.00 -12.34 -10.44
CA ILE A 46 -33.34 -11.07 -10.08
C ILE A 46 -32.16 -11.32 -9.13
N ALA A 47 -32.35 -12.14 -8.10
CA ALA A 47 -31.28 -12.51 -7.16
C ALA A 47 -30.12 -13.23 -7.87
N TYR A 48 -30.42 -14.14 -8.81
CA TYR A 48 -29.43 -14.83 -9.61
C TYR A 48 -28.60 -13.87 -10.47
N ILE A 49 -29.26 -12.95 -11.19
CA ILE A 49 -28.59 -11.93 -12.00
C ILE A 49 -27.71 -11.04 -11.13
N TYR A 50 -28.20 -10.61 -9.96
CA TYR A 50 -27.42 -9.81 -9.01
C TYR A 50 -26.16 -10.54 -8.52
N ILE A 51 -26.29 -11.81 -8.12
CA ILE A 51 -25.16 -12.63 -7.67
C ILE A 51 -24.14 -12.80 -8.80
N TRP A 52 -24.59 -13.09 -10.02
CA TRP A 52 -23.72 -13.27 -11.19
C TRP A 52 -22.95 -11.99 -11.56
N ILE A 53 -23.61 -10.83 -11.54
CA ILE A 53 -22.93 -9.54 -11.77
C ILE A 53 -21.92 -9.25 -10.64
N SER A 54 -22.31 -9.49 -9.39
CA SER A 54 -21.47 -9.24 -8.22
C SER A 54 -20.22 -10.13 -8.19
N SER A 55 -20.36 -11.42 -8.53
CA SER A 55 -19.23 -12.34 -8.61
C SER A 55 -18.22 -11.91 -9.68
N ASN A 56 -18.70 -11.53 -10.87
CA ASN A 56 -17.83 -11.12 -11.97
C ASN A 56 -17.04 -9.83 -11.64
N LYS A 57 -17.67 -8.88 -10.92
CA LYS A 57 -16.98 -7.67 -10.44
C LYS A 57 -15.83 -7.98 -9.49
N LYS A 58 -16.06 -8.89 -8.53
CA LYS A 58 -15.02 -9.30 -7.56
C LYS A 58 -13.85 -10.01 -8.24
N THR A 59 -14.13 -10.87 -9.22
CA THR A 59 -13.07 -11.54 -9.99
C THR A 59 -12.26 -10.55 -10.82
N ALA A 60 -12.92 -9.59 -11.47
CA ALA A 60 -12.23 -8.55 -12.24
C ALA A 60 -11.33 -7.69 -11.35
N GLU A 61 -11.82 -7.22 -10.19
CA GLU A 61 -11.04 -6.44 -9.23
C GLU A 61 -9.84 -7.23 -8.69
N TYR A 62 -10.02 -8.51 -8.35
CA TYR A 62 -8.94 -9.38 -7.92
C TYR A 62 -7.84 -9.52 -8.99
N LEU A 63 -8.23 -9.76 -10.24
CA LEU A 63 -7.29 -9.85 -11.37
C LEU A 63 -6.55 -8.53 -11.56
N THR A 64 -7.23 -7.39 -11.51
CA THR A 64 -6.60 -6.06 -11.60
C THR A 64 -5.56 -5.86 -10.48
N ILE A 65 -5.88 -6.22 -9.24
CA ILE A 65 -4.94 -6.13 -8.12
C ILE A 65 -3.73 -7.03 -8.37
N GLN A 66 -3.94 -8.26 -8.85
CA GLN A 66 -2.85 -9.18 -9.15
C GLN A 66 -1.94 -8.63 -10.25
N THR A 67 -2.51 -8.12 -11.35
CA THR A 67 -1.76 -7.47 -12.43
C THR A 67 -0.98 -6.25 -11.94
N ALA A 68 -1.57 -5.42 -11.08
CA ALA A 68 -0.86 -4.28 -10.51
C ALA A 68 0.35 -4.72 -9.66
N ASN A 69 0.22 -5.83 -8.90
CA ASN A 69 1.33 -6.37 -8.11
C ASN A 69 2.46 -6.89 -9.01
N THR A 70 2.15 -7.60 -10.10
CA THR A 70 3.17 -8.13 -11.01
C THR A 70 3.91 -7.00 -11.71
N LEU A 71 3.19 -5.99 -12.19
CA LEU A 71 3.79 -4.80 -12.79
C LEU A 71 4.68 -4.04 -11.79
N ALA A 72 4.24 -3.91 -10.54
CA ALA A 72 5.06 -3.28 -9.49
C ALA A 72 6.35 -4.06 -9.21
N GLN A 73 6.33 -5.39 -9.29
CA GLN A 73 7.54 -6.23 -9.15
C GLN A 73 8.48 -6.08 -10.35
N GLU A 74 7.94 -6.05 -11.57
CA GLU A 74 8.71 -5.80 -12.80
C GLU A 74 9.41 -4.44 -12.75
N VAL A 75 8.69 -3.42 -12.29
CA VAL A 75 9.23 -2.07 -12.09
C VAL A 75 10.37 -2.06 -11.06
N GLN A 76 10.22 -2.79 -9.95
CA GLN A 76 11.24 -2.84 -8.89
C GLN A 76 12.45 -3.73 -9.19
N ALA A 77 12.34 -4.68 -10.13
CA ALA A 77 13.43 -5.59 -10.46
C ALA A 77 14.66 -4.86 -11.05
N GLY A 78 14.46 -3.63 -11.54
CA GLY A 78 15.50 -2.78 -12.13
C GLY A 78 15.98 -3.28 -13.50
N PRO A 79 16.86 -2.51 -14.17
CA PRO A 79 17.31 -2.84 -15.51
C PRO A 79 18.17 -4.10 -15.47
N SER A 80 17.64 -5.19 -16.03
CA SER A 80 18.46 -6.25 -16.60
C SER A 80 18.76 -5.86 -18.04
N THR A 81 19.91 -6.26 -18.57
CA THR A 81 20.63 -5.66 -19.73
C THR A 81 19.85 -5.42 -21.04
N ASP A 82 18.59 -5.86 -21.18
CA ASP A 82 17.73 -5.67 -22.36
C ASP A 82 16.33 -5.05 -22.05
N THR A 83 16.08 -4.49 -20.84
CA THR A 83 14.69 -4.28 -20.33
C THR A 83 14.24 -2.84 -19.99
N GLU A 84 14.98 -1.77 -20.33
CA GLU A 84 14.54 -0.40 -20.00
C GLU A 84 13.18 -0.04 -20.62
N GLU A 85 12.93 -0.45 -21.87
CA GLU A 85 11.64 -0.23 -22.55
C GLU A 85 10.51 -1.07 -21.92
N GLU A 86 10.82 -2.28 -21.44
CA GLU A 86 9.85 -3.14 -20.74
C GLU A 86 9.50 -2.57 -19.37
N GLN A 87 10.49 -2.06 -18.63
CA GLN A 87 10.29 -1.41 -17.33
C GLN A 87 9.46 -0.13 -17.48
N GLU A 88 9.75 0.69 -18.50
CA GLU A 88 8.93 1.87 -18.80
C GLU A 88 7.50 1.47 -19.20
N GLY A 89 7.36 0.42 -20.01
CA GLY A 89 6.07 -0.15 -20.38
C GLY A 89 5.28 -0.64 -19.17
N ALA A 90 5.94 -1.27 -18.19
CA ALA A 90 5.34 -1.72 -16.95
C ALA A 90 4.92 -0.55 -16.05
N LEU A 91 5.75 0.47 -15.93
CA LEU A 91 5.45 1.70 -15.18
C LEU A 91 4.23 2.41 -15.76
N ARG A 92 4.17 2.57 -17.09
CA ARG A 92 3.02 3.20 -17.77
C ARG A 92 1.72 2.41 -17.55
N LYS A 93 1.76 1.09 -17.69
CA LYS A 93 0.58 0.23 -17.41
C LYS A 93 0.15 0.34 -15.95
N LEU A 94 1.09 0.42 -15.01
CA LEU A 94 0.79 0.57 -13.60
C LEU A 94 0.12 1.93 -13.31
N GLN A 95 0.59 3.01 -13.95
CA GLN A 95 -0.04 4.34 -13.90
C GLN A 95 -1.48 4.33 -14.44
N GLU A 96 -1.71 3.67 -15.58
CA GLU A 96 -3.04 3.50 -16.18
C GLU A 96 -4.00 2.76 -15.22
N ILE A 97 -3.54 1.66 -14.62
CA ILE A 97 -4.34 0.90 -13.64
C ILE A 97 -4.66 1.78 -12.41
N CYS A 98 -3.70 2.52 -11.87
CA CYS A 98 -3.93 3.38 -10.71
C CYS A 98 -4.87 4.56 -11.04
N THR A 99 -4.89 5.01 -12.29
CA THR A 99 -5.84 6.03 -12.76
C THR A 99 -7.25 5.45 -12.86
N ALA A 100 -7.39 4.22 -13.37
CA ALA A 100 -8.69 3.54 -13.48
C ALA A 100 -9.24 3.05 -12.12
N TYR A 101 -8.37 2.74 -11.16
CA TYR A 101 -8.73 2.20 -9.85
C TYR A 101 -8.11 3.04 -8.72
N PRO A 102 -8.80 4.12 -8.27
CA PRO A 102 -8.27 5.02 -7.22
C PRO A 102 -7.95 4.34 -5.89
N SER A 103 -8.56 3.18 -5.59
CA SER A 103 -8.24 2.38 -4.40
C SER A 103 -6.79 1.89 -4.39
N LEU A 104 -6.15 1.78 -5.56
CA LEU A 104 -4.77 1.31 -5.71
C LEU A 104 -3.74 2.45 -5.63
N GLN A 105 -4.17 3.71 -5.78
CA GLN A 105 -3.27 4.89 -5.73
C GLN A 105 -2.48 4.94 -4.42
N ASN A 106 -3.15 4.74 -3.28
CA ASN A 106 -2.53 4.73 -1.96
C ASN A 106 -1.44 3.66 -1.78
N ARG A 107 -1.41 2.65 -2.65
CA ARG A 107 -0.45 1.54 -2.60
C ARG A 107 0.74 1.76 -3.52
N TYR A 108 0.52 2.35 -4.70
CA TYR A 108 1.54 2.41 -5.74
C TYR A 108 2.03 3.82 -6.07
N ASP A 109 1.35 4.90 -5.64
CA ASP A 109 1.76 6.28 -5.93
C ASP A 109 3.21 6.57 -5.47
N GLY A 110 3.61 6.05 -4.30
CA GLY A 110 4.99 6.19 -3.81
C GLY A 110 6.03 5.50 -4.69
N LEU A 111 5.73 4.28 -5.15
CA LEU A 111 6.59 3.54 -6.08
C LEU A 111 6.68 4.26 -7.43
N ILE A 112 5.53 4.65 -8.00
CA ILE A 112 5.48 5.38 -9.28
C ILE A 112 6.30 6.68 -9.18
N ALA A 113 6.13 7.45 -8.10
CA ALA A 113 6.88 8.67 -7.89
C ALA A 113 8.40 8.41 -7.79
N GLN A 114 8.81 7.37 -7.05
CA GLN A 114 10.22 6.99 -6.93
C GLN A 114 10.84 6.65 -8.30
N GLU A 115 10.15 5.86 -9.11
CA GLU A 115 10.64 5.45 -10.43
C GLU A 115 10.72 6.62 -11.41
N LEU A 116 9.74 7.53 -11.35
CA LEU A 116 9.79 8.76 -12.14
C LEU A 116 10.93 9.69 -11.72
N ILE A 117 11.28 9.73 -10.43
CA ILE A 117 12.48 10.43 -9.93
C ILE A 117 13.75 9.78 -10.52
N LEU A 118 13.86 8.46 -10.45
CA LEU A 118 15.02 7.71 -10.97
C LEU A 118 15.18 7.87 -12.49
N ALA A 119 14.07 7.91 -13.22
CA ALA A 119 14.03 8.14 -14.66
C ALA A 119 14.21 9.63 -15.06
N ASN A 120 14.46 10.53 -14.10
CA ASN A 120 14.59 11.98 -14.31
C ASN A 120 13.38 12.61 -15.03
N ARG A 121 12.17 12.09 -14.80
CA ARG A 121 10.91 12.56 -15.41
C ARG A 121 10.19 13.56 -14.52
N GLY A 122 10.89 14.65 -14.20
CA GLY A 122 10.45 15.68 -13.25
C GLY A 122 9.00 16.14 -13.38
N SER A 123 8.53 16.35 -14.61
CA SER A 123 7.17 16.83 -14.90
C SER A 123 6.05 15.84 -14.56
N GLU A 124 6.34 14.54 -14.54
CA GLU A 124 5.35 13.49 -14.31
C GLU A 124 5.21 13.11 -12.83
N ILE A 125 6.18 13.49 -11.99
CA ILE A 125 6.29 13.10 -10.57
C ILE A 125 5.14 13.67 -9.72
N ASP A 126 4.83 14.95 -9.93
CA ASP A 126 4.01 15.75 -9.01
C ASP A 126 2.66 15.12 -8.63
N PRO A 127 1.81 14.64 -9.56
CA PRO A 127 0.51 14.06 -9.18
C PRO A 127 0.64 12.83 -8.28
N TYR A 128 1.69 12.02 -8.43
CA TYR A 128 1.88 10.80 -7.63
C TYR A 128 2.55 11.13 -6.29
N ALA A 129 3.61 11.95 -6.32
CA ALA A 129 4.36 12.32 -5.14
C ALA A 129 3.51 13.13 -4.16
N GLN A 130 2.72 14.10 -4.64
CA GLN A 130 1.87 14.93 -3.78
C GLN A 130 0.79 14.10 -3.07
N ARG A 131 0.18 13.12 -3.76
CA ARG A 131 -0.79 12.21 -3.15
C ARG A 131 -0.14 11.33 -2.08
N SER A 132 1.05 10.79 -2.37
CA SER A 132 1.84 10.01 -1.41
C SER A 132 2.21 10.83 -0.16
N VAL A 133 2.71 12.05 -0.33
CA VAL A 133 3.00 12.99 0.77
C VAL A 133 1.74 13.27 1.59
N GLY A 134 0.63 13.60 0.95
CA GLY A 134 -0.65 13.85 1.63
C GLY A 134 -1.16 12.63 2.40
N GLN A 135 -0.95 11.41 1.89
CA GLN A 135 -1.28 10.19 2.61
C GLN A 135 -0.43 10.03 3.87
N LEU A 136 0.90 10.19 3.77
CA LEU A 136 1.82 10.10 4.90
C LEU A 136 1.46 11.10 6.01
N GLN A 137 1.07 12.33 5.64
CA GLN A 137 0.59 13.34 6.58
C GLN A 137 -0.70 12.89 7.28
N ARG A 138 -1.69 12.37 6.53
CA ARG A 138 -2.97 11.91 7.10
C ARG A 138 -2.81 10.78 8.11
N ILE A 139 -1.81 9.91 7.93
CA ILE A 139 -1.54 8.80 8.86
C ILE A 139 -0.53 9.15 9.96
N GLY A 140 -0.16 10.44 10.10
CA GLY A 140 0.70 10.93 11.18
C GLY A 140 2.19 10.63 11.02
N LEU A 141 2.63 10.22 9.83
CA LEU A 141 4.05 9.97 9.53
C LEU A 141 4.75 11.27 9.08
N THR A 142 4.74 12.29 9.94
CA THR A 142 5.16 13.66 9.60
C THR A 142 6.59 13.75 9.06
N ASN A 143 7.57 13.08 9.70
CA ASN A 143 8.97 13.13 9.25
C ASN A 143 9.15 12.44 7.89
N LEU A 144 8.43 11.35 7.64
CA LEU A 144 8.46 10.67 6.33
C LEU A 144 7.77 11.53 5.27
N ALA A 145 6.65 12.17 5.58
CA ALA A 145 6.01 13.10 4.67
C ALA A 145 6.91 14.27 4.28
N ALA A 146 7.60 14.87 5.26
CA ALA A 146 8.55 15.95 5.03
C ALA A 146 9.75 15.49 4.19
N TYR A 147 10.28 14.29 4.45
CA TYR A 147 11.35 13.71 3.64
C TYR A 147 10.87 13.41 2.19
N SER A 148 9.68 12.85 2.03
CA SER A 148 9.08 12.62 0.71
C SER A 148 8.85 13.92 -0.07
N GLU A 149 8.51 15.01 0.62
CA GLU A 149 8.39 16.34 0.02
C GLU A 149 9.75 16.87 -0.47
N VAL A 150 10.83 16.67 0.29
CA VAL A 150 12.20 16.98 -0.16
C VAL A 150 12.52 16.20 -1.45
N SER A 151 12.24 14.90 -1.48
CA SER A 151 12.46 14.07 -2.67
C SER A 151 11.61 14.46 -3.87
N ARG A 152 10.36 14.90 -3.64
CA ARG A 152 9.51 15.45 -4.70
C ARG A 152 10.15 16.69 -5.33
N LEU A 153 10.53 17.67 -4.51
CA LEU A 153 11.15 18.91 -4.97
C LEU A 153 12.49 18.65 -5.69
N ALA A 154 13.31 17.75 -5.16
CA ALA A 154 14.56 17.34 -5.80
C ALA A 154 14.31 16.73 -7.19
N GLY A 155 13.38 15.78 -7.30
CA GLY A 155 13.00 15.15 -8.57
C GLY A 155 12.37 16.11 -9.58
N MET A 156 11.70 17.16 -9.11
CA MET A 156 11.15 18.22 -9.95
C MET A 156 12.18 19.25 -10.42
N ASN A 157 13.48 18.99 -10.25
CA ASN A 157 14.56 19.92 -10.56
C ASN A 157 14.47 21.25 -9.79
N GLN A 158 14.00 21.21 -8.54
CA GLN A 158 13.98 22.36 -7.63
C GLN A 158 14.97 22.17 -6.46
N PRO A 159 16.29 22.01 -6.73
CA PRO A 159 17.25 21.58 -5.71
C PRO A 159 17.45 22.59 -4.57
N LYS A 160 17.28 23.89 -4.83
CA LYS A 160 17.41 24.93 -3.79
C LYS A 160 16.27 24.86 -2.77
N GLU A 161 15.04 24.71 -3.24
CA GLU A 161 13.86 24.58 -2.38
C GLU A 161 13.89 23.24 -1.63
N ALA A 162 14.31 22.17 -2.30
CA ALA A 162 14.54 20.87 -1.66
C ALA A 162 15.57 20.98 -0.53
N LEU A 163 16.70 21.66 -0.77
CA LEU A 163 17.75 21.85 0.23
C LEU A 163 17.27 22.66 1.44
N GLU A 164 16.50 23.72 1.22
CA GLU A 164 15.91 24.50 2.31
C GLU A 164 15.00 23.62 3.19
N LYS A 165 14.09 22.85 2.56
CA LYS A 165 13.21 21.92 3.27
C LYS A 165 13.97 20.81 3.98
N ALA A 166 15.03 20.30 3.36
CA ALA A 166 15.86 19.26 3.94
C ALA A 166 16.57 19.74 5.21
N ASN A 167 17.11 20.96 5.19
CA ASN A 167 17.72 21.58 6.36
C ASN A 167 16.71 21.84 7.49
N GLN A 168 15.51 22.34 7.16
CA GLN A 168 14.42 22.50 8.14
C GLN A 168 14.03 21.15 8.77
N LEU A 169 13.96 20.08 7.98
CA LEU A 169 13.69 18.74 8.49
C LEU A 169 14.82 18.22 9.39
N LYS A 170 16.08 18.46 9.01
CA LYS A 170 17.26 18.06 9.80
C LYS A 170 17.22 18.65 11.21
N GLU A 171 16.81 19.91 11.35
CA GLU A 171 16.72 20.60 12.65
C GLU A 171 15.61 20.05 13.55
N THR A 172 14.55 19.48 12.96
CA THR A 172 13.37 19.02 13.70
C THR A 172 13.37 17.51 13.96
N MET A 173 14.23 16.73 13.29
CA MET A 173 14.32 15.28 13.48
C MET A 173 15.07 14.89 14.77
N SER A 174 14.41 14.07 15.59
CA SER A 174 15.06 13.35 16.70
C SER A 174 15.59 11.98 16.25
N ASN A 175 16.49 11.37 17.03
CA ASN A 175 17.12 10.08 16.71
C ASN A 175 16.61 8.95 17.65
N GLN A 176 15.37 9.05 18.12
CA GLN A 176 14.90 8.20 19.24
C GLN A 176 14.55 6.77 18.80
N THR A 177 14.23 6.55 17.53
CA THR A 177 13.85 5.25 16.99
C THR A 177 14.77 4.83 15.84
N THR A 178 14.85 3.52 15.55
CA THR A 178 15.55 2.99 14.36
C THR A 178 15.11 3.68 13.08
N SER A 179 13.80 3.83 12.90
CA SER A 179 13.23 4.42 11.70
C SER A 179 13.63 5.89 11.53
N GLN A 180 13.66 6.65 12.62
CA GLN A 180 14.13 8.04 12.61
C GLN A 180 15.63 8.14 12.38
N TYR A 181 16.41 7.22 12.94
CA TYR A 181 17.85 7.15 12.73
C TYR A 181 18.20 6.90 11.25
N LEU A 182 17.59 5.87 10.64
CA LEU A 182 17.79 5.55 9.23
C LEU A 182 17.33 6.70 8.33
N LEU A 183 16.14 7.26 8.61
CA LEU A 183 15.62 8.40 7.86
C LEU A 183 16.56 9.61 7.94
N ARG A 184 17.19 9.85 9.09
CA ARG A 184 18.19 10.92 9.24
C ARG A 184 19.46 10.63 8.44
N ALA A 185 19.93 9.39 8.40
CA ALA A 185 21.07 9.01 7.56
C ALA A 185 20.78 9.27 6.07
N PHE A 186 19.58 8.87 5.60
CA PHE A 186 19.13 9.18 4.24
C PHE A 186 19.00 10.68 4.00
N LEU A 187 18.45 11.44 4.96
CA LEU A 187 18.34 12.89 4.86
C LEU A 187 19.70 13.57 4.74
N LEU A 188 20.69 13.17 5.54
CA LEU A 188 22.05 13.72 5.47
C LEU A 188 22.72 13.41 4.12
N LEU A 189 22.53 12.19 3.62
CA LEU A 189 22.99 11.84 2.27
C LEU A 189 22.34 12.72 1.21
N HIS A 190 21.03 12.95 1.33
CA HIS A 190 20.26 13.77 0.40
C HIS A 190 20.64 15.26 0.46
N ILE A 191 20.89 15.80 1.66
CA ILE A 191 21.40 17.17 1.82
C ILE A 191 22.75 17.31 1.11
N ALA A 192 23.67 16.35 1.32
CA ALA A 192 24.97 16.39 0.67
C ALA A 192 24.84 16.34 -0.87
N THR A 193 23.96 15.49 -1.43
CA THR A 193 23.76 15.46 -2.88
C THR A 193 23.16 16.76 -3.42
N LEU A 194 22.25 17.38 -2.68
CA LEU A 194 21.66 18.67 -3.03
C LEU A 194 22.67 19.82 -2.96
N GLU A 195 23.49 19.90 -1.91
CA GLU A 195 24.57 20.90 -1.76
C GLU A 195 25.58 20.80 -2.90
N LYS A 196 25.92 19.56 -3.29
CA LYS A 196 26.78 19.32 -4.46
C LYS A 196 26.11 19.80 -5.76
N ALA A 197 24.82 19.53 -5.94
CA ALA A 197 24.07 19.96 -7.12
C ALA A 197 23.89 21.48 -7.21
N THR A 198 23.85 22.18 -6.07
CA THR A 198 23.73 23.66 -6.01
C THR A 198 25.07 24.39 -6.02
N GLY A 199 26.20 23.68 -5.94
CA GLY A 199 27.55 24.24 -5.95
C GLY A 199 28.07 24.70 -4.59
N GLU A 200 27.44 24.28 -3.49
CA GLU A 200 27.82 24.61 -2.11
C GLU A 200 28.88 23.65 -1.56
N GLN A 201 30.07 23.64 -2.19
CA GLN A 201 31.12 22.65 -1.91
C GLN A 201 31.56 22.58 -0.43
N ASN A 202 31.66 23.71 0.25
CA ASN A 202 32.04 23.74 1.67
C ASN A 202 30.98 23.07 2.56
N ASN A 203 29.70 23.32 2.26
CA ASN A 203 28.58 22.73 3.00
C ASN A 203 28.49 21.23 2.73
N PHE A 204 28.69 20.82 1.47
CA PHE A 204 28.77 19.40 1.08
C PHE A 204 29.79 18.62 1.92
N GLU A 205 31.01 19.14 2.07
CA GLU A 205 32.06 18.49 2.86
C GLU A 205 31.70 18.42 4.35
N GLN A 206 31.09 19.47 4.89
CA GLN A 206 30.62 19.50 6.27
C GLN A 206 29.51 18.45 6.50
N THR A 207 28.48 18.41 5.65
CA THR A 207 27.38 17.45 5.73
C THR A 207 27.89 16.02 5.55
N LEU A 208 28.85 15.79 4.65
CA LEU A 208 29.46 14.48 4.46
C LEU A 208 30.21 14.02 5.72
N ASN A 209 30.91 14.93 6.39
CA ASN A 209 31.58 14.65 7.66
C ASN A 209 30.57 14.41 8.79
N GLU A 210 29.45 15.15 8.82
CA GLU A 210 28.32 14.89 9.72
C GLU A 210 27.77 13.48 9.53
N LEU A 211 27.50 13.08 8.28
CA LEU A 211 27.04 11.72 7.94
C LEU A 211 28.05 10.65 8.34
N LYS A 212 29.34 10.85 8.05
CA LYS A 212 30.40 9.90 8.43
C LYS A 212 30.50 9.73 9.95
N GLY A 213 30.40 10.83 10.70
CA GLY A 213 30.35 10.80 12.16
C GLY A 213 29.08 10.10 12.68
N PHE A 214 27.93 10.40 12.09
CA PHE A 214 26.65 9.78 12.40
C PHE A 214 26.68 8.26 12.17
N LEU A 215 27.33 7.79 11.11
CA LEU A 215 27.49 6.36 10.82
C LEU A 215 28.66 5.68 11.55
N GLY A 216 29.43 6.43 12.34
CA GLY A 216 30.58 5.89 13.09
C GLY A 216 31.78 5.50 12.23
N ILE A 217 31.91 6.06 11.02
CA ILE A 217 32.96 5.73 10.05
C ILE A 217 34.29 6.42 10.41
N THR A 218 34.27 7.66 10.91
CA THR A 218 35.47 8.51 11.02
C THR A 218 35.86 8.95 12.43
N GLN A 219 35.17 8.54 13.50
CA GLN A 219 35.53 8.95 14.87
C GLN A 219 35.68 7.80 15.88
N PRO A 220 36.78 7.75 16.66
CA PRO A 220 36.90 6.88 17.82
C PRO A 220 36.38 7.47 19.15
N SER A 221 35.73 8.65 19.20
CA SER A 221 35.50 9.35 20.50
C SER A 221 34.07 9.63 20.95
N ASN A 222 33.05 9.48 20.09
CA ASN A 222 31.68 9.27 20.55
C ASN A 222 31.31 7.86 20.13
N ALA A 223 31.64 6.89 20.96
CA ALA A 223 31.29 5.50 20.71
C ALA A 223 29.77 5.43 20.59
N LEU A 224 29.27 5.34 19.35
CA LEU A 224 27.89 4.98 19.06
C LEU A 224 27.47 3.93 20.08
N ASN A 225 26.34 4.15 20.73
CA ASN A 225 25.83 3.16 21.66
C ASN A 225 25.52 1.87 20.88
N SER A 226 25.33 0.74 21.58
CA SER A 226 25.13 -0.55 20.93
C SER A 226 23.97 -0.55 19.91
N GLN A 227 22.93 0.23 20.18
CA GLN A 227 21.76 0.37 19.31
C GLN A 227 22.05 1.22 18.07
N GLU A 228 22.79 2.32 18.20
CA GLU A 228 23.22 3.14 17.06
C GLU A 228 24.21 2.39 16.15
N LYS A 229 25.07 1.55 16.72
CA LYS A 229 25.95 0.65 15.94
C LYS A 229 25.16 -0.34 15.08
N GLU A 230 24.09 -0.89 15.64
CA GLU A 230 23.18 -1.78 14.91
C GLU A 230 22.46 -1.03 13.78
N TYR A 231 22.02 0.21 14.03
CA TYR A 231 21.33 0.99 12.99
C TYR A 231 22.28 1.45 11.89
N ALA A 232 23.50 1.85 12.25
CA ALA A 232 24.54 2.18 11.29
C ALA A 232 24.89 0.97 10.42
N SER A 233 25.03 -0.23 11.00
CA SER A 233 25.34 -1.44 10.22
C SER A 233 24.21 -1.81 9.25
N LEU A 234 22.94 -1.68 9.67
CA LEU A 234 21.78 -1.89 8.80
C LEU A 234 21.77 -0.91 7.61
N PHE A 235 22.02 0.37 7.85
CA PHE A 235 22.11 1.37 6.79
C PHE A 235 23.24 1.07 5.81
N LEU A 236 24.43 0.77 6.34
CA LEU A 236 25.61 0.47 5.52
C LEU A 236 25.41 -0.80 4.67
N ALA A 237 24.77 -1.84 5.21
CA ALA A 237 24.42 -3.04 4.46
C ALA A 237 23.49 -2.72 3.27
N HIS A 238 22.52 -1.82 3.47
CA HIS A 238 21.62 -1.39 2.39
C HIS A 238 22.34 -0.63 1.26
N LEU A 239 23.49 -0.03 1.54
CA LEU A 239 24.30 0.70 0.57
C LEU A 239 25.31 -0.16 -0.20
N GLN A 240 25.39 -1.46 0.09
CA GLN A 240 26.36 -2.40 -0.50
C GLN A 240 25.82 -3.19 -1.71
N GLU A 241 24.54 -3.08 -2.05
CA GLU A 241 23.99 -3.78 -3.22
C GLU A 241 24.31 -3.03 -4.54
N LYS A 242 25.18 -3.65 -5.37
CA LYS A 242 25.61 -3.35 -6.76
C LYS A 242 26.89 -2.50 -6.98
N ASP A 243 27.84 -3.12 -7.70
CA ASP A 243 29.03 -2.72 -8.50
C ASP A 243 29.89 -1.46 -8.23
N ALA A 244 29.48 -0.57 -7.33
CA ALA A 244 30.34 0.38 -6.62
C ALA A 244 29.56 0.87 -5.41
N SER A 245 29.81 0.29 -4.23
CA SER A 245 29.02 0.64 -3.05
C SER A 245 29.22 2.12 -2.70
N LEU A 246 28.16 2.81 -2.23
CA LEU A 246 28.30 4.16 -1.71
C LEU A 246 29.36 4.21 -0.59
N LEU A 247 29.57 3.08 0.09
CA LEU A 247 30.61 2.86 1.09
C LEU A 247 32.04 2.89 0.50
N ASP A 248 32.26 2.34 -0.70
CA ASP A 248 33.54 2.47 -1.44
C ASP A 248 33.82 3.92 -1.83
N TYR A 249 32.78 4.67 -2.21
CA TYR A 249 32.90 6.11 -2.48
C TYR A 249 33.19 6.92 -1.21
N LEU A 250 32.46 6.64 -0.13
CA LEU A 250 32.64 7.28 1.18
C LEU A 250 34.02 6.97 1.79
N SER A 251 34.59 5.79 1.53
CA SER A 251 35.91 5.37 2.02
C SER A 251 37.06 5.90 1.16
N LYS A 252 36.95 5.94 -0.17
CA LYS A 252 37.96 6.57 -1.06
C LYS A 252 38.17 8.06 -0.77
N THR A 253 37.12 8.75 -0.36
CA THR A 253 37.21 10.16 0.09
C THR A 253 37.87 10.33 1.47
N ILE A 254 38.16 9.24 2.21
CA ILE A 254 38.94 9.28 3.46
C ILE A 254 40.44 9.40 3.16
N ASN A 255 40.92 8.68 2.14
CA ASN A 255 42.35 8.54 1.84
C ASN A 255 42.91 9.63 0.92
N THR A 256 42.09 10.58 0.48
CA THR A 256 42.49 11.69 -0.41
C THR A 256 42.75 13.00 0.34
N ASN A 257 42.47 13.06 1.65
CA ASN A 257 42.65 14.23 2.50
C ASN A 257 43.58 13.97 3.72
N SER A 258 44.37 12.88 3.69
CA SER A 258 45.46 12.58 4.62
C SER A 258 46.81 12.68 3.92
#